data_AF-A0A940TX03-F1
#
_entry.id   AF-A0A940TX03-F1
#
_cell.length_a   1.000
_cell.length_b   1.000
_cell.length_c   1.000
_cell.angle_alpha   90.00
_cell.angle_beta   90.00
_cell.angle_gamma   90.00
#
_symmetry.space_group_name_H-M   'P 1'
#
loop_
_entity.id
_entity.type
_entity.pdbx_description
1 polymer ?
#
loop_
_entity_poly.entity_id
_entity_poly.type
_entity_poly.pdbx_seq_one_letter_code
_entity_poly.pdbx_strand_id
1 'polypeptide(L)'
;YSRRYNQLQELPSGKRPDDPLRQLLGPVFTALINKWWVDELYQLVILRPYAALSRFLAEQVDWRFWHDWFHEKVIANGYIGLAYFLSDKFDLRVIDGAANGLATVTQRFAGSLRRIQTGYVRNYALSVFLGLVLILAYLFFR
;
A
#
# COMPACT_ATOMS: atom_id res chain seq x y z
N TYR A 1 55.94 3.23 -29.24
CA TYR A 1 54.91 2.96 -30.25
C TYR A 1 53.50 2.85 -29.66
N SER A 2 53.27 2.03 -28.63
CA SER A 2 51.96 1.86 -27.96
C SER A 2 51.33 3.16 -27.42
N ARG A 3 52.10 4.07 -26.83
CA ARG A 3 51.56 5.35 -26.32
C ARG A 3 50.97 6.26 -27.41
N ARG A 4 51.56 6.25 -28.62
CA ARG A 4 51.09 7.05 -29.76
C ARG A 4 49.79 6.47 -30.35
N TYR A 5 49.66 5.14 -30.34
CA TYR A 5 48.46 4.45 -30.83
C TYR A 5 47.23 4.78 -29.97
N ASN A 6 47.38 4.80 -28.64
CA ASN A 6 46.27 5.11 -27.73
C ASN A 6 45.82 6.58 -27.86
N GLN A 7 46.75 7.53 -28.01
CA GLN A 7 46.44 8.95 -28.24
C GLN A 7 45.68 9.19 -29.57
N LEU A 8 45.87 8.33 -30.57
CA LEU A 8 45.17 8.41 -31.86
C LEU A 8 43.73 7.85 -31.80
N GLN A 9 43.44 6.97 -30.85
CA GLN A 9 42.09 6.42 -30.66
C GLN A 9 41.14 7.41 -29.97
N GLU A 10 41.68 8.28 -29.11
CA GLU A 10 40.94 9.34 -28.41
C GLU A 10 40.51 10.50 -29.33
N LEU A 11 41.08 10.59 -30.54
CA LEU A 11 40.69 11.60 -31.52
C LEU A 11 39.38 11.22 -32.23
N PRO A 12 38.45 12.18 -32.46
CA PRO A 12 37.23 11.95 -33.21
C PRO A 12 37.56 11.42 -34.62
N SER A 13 36.75 10.49 -35.13
CA SER A 13 37.05 9.65 -36.30
C SER A 13 37.49 10.40 -37.58
N GLY A 14 37.20 11.70 -37.70
CA GLY A 14 37.60 12.55 -38.83
C GLY A 14 38.95 13.27 -38.71
N LYS A 15 39.65 13.20 -37.57
CA LYS A 15 40.96 13.87 -37.33
C LYS A 15 42.15 12.91 -37.16
N ARG A 16 41.93 11.61 -37.36
CA ARG A 16 43.02 10.62 -37.36
C ARG A 16 43.88 10.87 -38.60
N PRO A 17 45.22 10.80 -38.52
CA PRO A 17 46.07 10.96 -39.69
C PRO A 17 45.59 10.01 -40.77
N ASP A 18 45.23 10.56 -41.94
CA ASP A 18 44.68 9.79 -43.05
C ASP A 18 45.63 8.65 -43.35
N ASP A 19 45.16 7.43 -43.06
CA ASP A 19 45.92 6.22 -43.30
C ASP A 19 46.39 6.26 -44.77
N PRO A 20 47.69 6.06 -45.08
CA PRO A 20 48.17 6.06 -46.46
C PRO A 20 47.39 5.06 -47.35
N LEU A 21 46.79 4.03 -46.75
CA LEU A 21 45.92 3.07 -47.43
C LEU A 21 44.58 3.69 -47.90
N ARG A 22 44.15 4.81 -47.30
CA ARG A 22 42.95 5.57 -47.70
C ARG A 22 43.07 6.17 -49.09
N GLN A 23 44.26 6.64 -49.47
CA GLN A 23 44.52 7.23 -50.80
C GLN A 23 44.59 6.16 -51.90
N LEU A 24 44.96 4.92 -51.56
CA LEU A 24 45.06 3.79 -52.49
C LEU A 24 43.73 3.04 -52.67
N LEU A 25 42.97 2.85 -51.58
CA LEU A 25 41.76 2.01 -51.55
C LEU A 25 40.45 2.83 -51.56
N GLY A 26 40.55 4.16 -51.40
CA GLY A 26 39.44 5.12 -51.56
C GLY A 26 38.13 4.69 -50.88
N PRO A 27 37.05 4.43 -51.64
CA PRO A 27 35.74 4.08 -51.09
C PRO A 27 35.73 2.73 -50.34
N VAL A 28 36.59 1.78 -50.72
CA VAL A 28 36.67 0.46 -50.06
C VAL A 28 37.23 0.60 -48.65
N PHE A 29 38.23 1.47 -48.47
CA PHE A 29 38.77 1.78 -47.14
C PHE A 29 37.69 2.38 -46.22
N THR A 30 36.86 3.28 -46.75
CA THR A 30 35.76 3.90 -46.01
C THR A 30 34.69 2.88 -45.60
N ALA A 31 34.40 1.89 -46.44
CA ALA A 31 33.48 0.81 -46.09
C ALA A 31 34.04 -0.10 -44.97
N LEU A 32 35.33 -0.46 -45.07
CA LEU A 32 36.00 -1.30 -44.09
C LEU A 32 36.10 -0.63 -42.71
N ILE A 33 36.45 0.67 -42.68
CA ILE A 33 36.59 1.41 -41.41
C ILE A 33 35.23 1.66 -40.74
N ASN A 34 34.16 1.81 -41.53
CA ASN A 34 32.79 1.87 -41.03
C ASN A 34 32.20 0.48 -40.75
N LYS A 35 33.03 -0.58 -40.66
CA LYS A 35 32.62 -1.97 -40.41
C LYS A 35 31.44 -2.39 -41.29
N TRP A 36 31.47 -1.99 -42.56
CA TRP A 36 30.41 -2.27 -43.54
C TRP A 36 29.02 -1.77 -43.13
N TRP A 37 28.94 -0.75 -42.27
CA TRP A 37 27.70 -0.20 -41.72
C TRP A 37 26.80 -1.22 -41.00
N VAL A 38 27.38 -2.36 -40.57
CA VAL A 38 26.63 -3.44 -39.91
C VAL A 38 26.07 -2.95 -38.57
N ASP A 39 26.84 -2.15 -37.84
CA ASP A 39 26.44 -1.60 -36.55
C ASP A 39 25.23 -0.65 -36.70
N GLU A 40 25.23 0.21 -37.72
CA GLU A 40 24.14 1.13 -38.03
C GLU A 40 22.88 0.41 -38.51
N LEU A 41 23.04 -0.65 -39.33
CA LEU A 41 21.94 -1.48 -39.76
C LEU A 41 21.31 -2.22 -38.58
N TYR A 42 22.12 -2.81 -37.70
CA TYR A 42 21.65 -3.48 -36.49
C TYR A 42 20.93 -2.49 -35.55
N GLN A 43 21.48 -1.29 -35.38
CA GLN A 43 20.84 -0.23 -34.62
C GLN A 43 19.47 0.13 -35.17
N LEU A 44 19.35 0.28 -36.49
CA LEU A 44 18.11 0.68 -37.13
C LEU A 44 17.06 -0.42 -37.12
N VAL A 45 17.46 -1.64 -37.50
CA VAL A 45 16.54 -2.75 -37.77
C VAL A 45 16.13 -3.47 -36.49
N ILE A 46 17.01 -3.55 -35.49
CA ILE A 46 16.78 -4.37 -34.30
C ILE A 46 16.70 -3.50 -33.04
N LEU A 47 17.72 -2.70 -32.74
CA LEU A 47 17.78 -2.00 -31.45
C LEU A 47 16.75 -0.89 -31.30
N ARG A 48 16.56 -0.04 -32.32
CA ARG A 48 15.58 1.06 -32.26
C ARG A 48 14.14 0.58 -32.07
N PRO A 49 13.62 -0.38 -32.86
CA PRO A 49 12.26 -0.87 -32.63
C PRO A 49 12.14 -1.61 -31.29
N TYR A 50 13.16 -2.37 -30.88
CA TYR A 50 13.17 -2.99 -29.55
C TYR A 50 13.11 -1.95 -28.44
N ALA A 51 13.95 -0.91 -28.49
CA ALA A 51 13.96 0.17 -27.50
C ALA A 51 12.67 1.00 -27.52
N ALA A 52 12.01 1.13 -28.66
CA ALA A 52 10.69 1.77 -28.75
C ALA A 52 9.62 0.91 -28.09
N LEU A 53 9.64 -0.40 -28.32
CA LEU A 53 8.73 -1.35 -27.68
C LEU A 53 8.94 -1.41 -26.17
N SER A 54 10.18 -1.50 -25.71
CA SER A 54 10.51 -1.48 -24.28
C SER A 54 10.02 -0.20 -23.60
N ARG A 55 10.22 0.95 -24.24
CA ARG A 55 9.71 2.24 -23.72
C ARG A 55 8.18 2.28 -23.69
N PHE A 56 7.51 1.79 -24.72
CA PHE A 56 6.05 1.71 -24.73
C PHE A 56 5.53 0.83 -23.59
N LEU A 57 6.11 -0.35 -23.39
CA LEU A 57 5.72 -1.25 -22.31
C LEU A 57 5.98 -0.62 -20.94
N ALA A 58 7.14 0.02 -20.75
CA ALA A 58 7.46 0.69 -19.50
C ALA A 58 6.52 1.88 -19.21
N GLU A 59 6.29 2.76 -20.19
CA GLU A 59 5.53 3.98 -19.96
C GLU A 59 4.02 3.74 -19.94
N GLN A 60 3.48 2.94 -20.87
CA GLN A 60 2.04 2.78 -20.98
C GLN A 60 1.53 1.64 -20.11
N VAL A 61 2.18 0.48 -20.16
CA VAL A 61 1.69 -0.72 -19.48
C VAL A 61 2.10 -0.72 -18.02
N ASP A 62 3.38 -0.55 -17.73
CA ASP A 62 3.88 -0.58 -16.35
C ASP A 62 3.51 0.70 -15.61
N TRP A 63 3.93 1.87 -16.10
CA TRP A 63 3.71 3.11 -15.38
C TRP A 63 2.23 3.55 -15.38
N ARG A 64 1.64 3.84 -16.54
CA ARG A 64 0.31 4.45 -16.59
C ARG A 64 -0.82 3.48 -16.22
N PHE A 65 -0.74 2.23 -16.66
CA PHE A 65 -1.80 1.26 -16.40
C PHE A 65 -1.61 0.57 -15.04
N TRP A 66 -0.47 -0.08 -14.82
CA TRP A 66 -0.26 -0.82 -13.58
C TRP A 66 -0.08 0.09 -12.38
N HIS A 67 0.86 1.02 -12.42
CA HIS A 67 1.13 1.88 -11.27
C HIS A 67 -0.02 2.88 -11.05
N ASP A 68 -0.34 3.73 -12.03
CA ASP A 68 -1.30 4.81 -11.78
C ASP A 68 -2.75 4.29 -11.75
N TRP A 69 -3.24 3.67 -12.82
CA TRP A 69 -4.66 3.29 -12.88
C TRP A 69 -5.01 2.16 -11.91
N PHE A 70 -4.27 1.05 -11.92
CA PHE A 70 -4.62 -0.13 -11.12
C PHE A 70 -4.36 0.10 -9.62
N HIS A 71 -3.18 0.58 -9.21
CA HIS A 71 -2.95 0.79 -7.77
C HIS A 71 -3.84 1.89 -7.21
N GLU A 72 -4.03 3.01 -7.91
CA GLU A 72 -4.86 4.09 -7.36
C GLU A 72 -6.35 3.71 -7.39
N LYS A 73 -6.87 3.24 -8.54
CA LYS A 73 -8.31 3.05 -8.69
C LYS A 73 -8.83 1.74 -8.12
N VAL A 74 -8.06 0.67 -8.21
CA VAL A 74 -8.51 -0.65 -7.75
C VAL A 74 -8.06 -0.88 -6.32
N ILE A 75 -6.76 -0.73 -6.05
CA ILE A 75 -6.20 -1.03 -4.74
C ILE A 75 -6.60 0.06 -3.74
N ALA A 76 -6.21 1.32 -3.95
CA ALA A 76 -6.41 2.36 -2.95
C ALA A 76 -7.90 2.62 -2.69
N ASN A 77 -8.73 2.79 -3.73
CA ASN A 77 -10.17 2.94 -3.52
C ASN A 77 -10.84 1.69 -2.94
N GLY A 78 -10.34 0.49 -3.27
CA GLY A 78 -10.81 -0.75 -2.66
C GLY A 78 -10.55 -0.77 -1.14
N TYR A 79 -9.34 -0.42 -0.73
CA TYR A 79 -8.98 -0.29 0.69
C TYR A 79 -9.76 0.81 1.39
N ILE A 80 -9.90 1.98 0.76
CA ILE A 80 -10.66 3.10 1.33
C ILE A 80 -12.14 2.71 1.49
N GLY A 81 -12.74 2.04 0.49
CA GLY A 81 -14.11 1.55 0.57
C GLY A 81 -14.32 0.53 1.70
N LEU A 82 -13.37 -0.40 1.86
CA LEU A 82 -13.39 -1.36 2.96
C LEU A 82 -13.23 -0.67 4.32
N ALA A 83 -12.31 0.30 4.42
CA ALA A 83 -12.09 1.07 5.63
C ALA A 83 -13.35 1.86 6.02
N TYR A 84 -14.01 2.51 5.06
CA TYR A 84 -15.30 3.17 5.29
C TYR A 84 -16.38 2.19 5.72
N PHE A 85 -16.47 1.01 5.11
CA PHE A 85 -17.44 0.00 5.53
C PHE A 85 -17.21 -0.46 6.97
N LEU A 86 -15.97 -0.77 7.33
CA LEU A 86 -15.61 -1.21 8.68
C LEU A 86 -15.76 -0.09 9.72
N SER A 87 -15.40 1.15 9.39
CA SER A 87 -15.55 2.25 10.34
C SER A 87 -17.01 2.71 10.45
N ASP A 88 -17.69 3.03 9.34
CA ASP A 88 -19.02 3.61 9.40
C ASP A 88 -20.11 2.57 9.71
N LYS A 89 -20.06 1.39 9.08
CA LYS A 89 -21.13 0.39 9.25
C LYS A 89 -20.92 -0.51 10.45
N PHE A 90 -19.68 -0.86 10.76
CA PHE A 90 -19.42 -1.79 11.85
C PHE A 90 -19.27 -1.05 13.19
N ASP A 91 -18.45 -0.01 13.30
CA ASP A 91 -18.27 0.73 14.56
C ASP A 91 -19.59 1.37 15.04
N LEU A 92 -20.20 2.24 14.22
CA LEU A 92 -21.40 3.01 14.62
C LEU A 92 -22.66 2.17 14.85
N ARG A 93 -22.72 0.91 14.38
CA ARG A 93 -23.90 0.05 14.57
C ARG A 93 -23.66 -1.07 15.56
N VAL A 94 -22.51 -1.72 15.48
CA VAL A 94 -22.22 -2.88 16.32
C VAL A 94 -21.73 -2.40 17.68
N ILE A 95 -20.73 -1.50 17.70
CA ILE A 95 -20.11 -1.06 18.95
C ILE A 95 -21.06 -0.14 19.70
N ASP A 96 -21.59 0.90 19.06
CA ASP A 96 -22.58 1.78 19.66
C ASP A 96 -23.88 1.05 20.03
N GLY A 97 -24.32 0.10 19.19
CA GLY A 97 -25.50 -0.71 19.47
C GLY A 97 -25.32 -1.58 20.71
N ALA A 98 -24.16 -2.22 20.86
CA ALA A 98 -23.83 -3.01 22.03
C ALA A 98 -23.74 -2.15 23.31
N ALA A 99 -23.07 -1.00 23.24
CA ALA A 99 -22.95 -0.08 24.36
C ALA A 99 -24.31 0.45 24.82
N ASN A 100 -25.15 0.92 23.88
CA ASN A 100 -26.50 1.39 24.18
C ASN A 100 -27.41 0.26 24.71
N GLY A 101 -27.24 -0.96 24.22
CA GLY A 101 -27.93 -2.15 24.73
C GLY A 101 -27.58 -2.42 26.19
N LEU A 102 -26.28 -2.42 26.53
CA LEU A 102 -25.81 -2.58 27.91
C LEU A 102 -26.31 -1.47 28.83
N ALA A 103 -26.28 -0.22 28.37
CA ALA A 103 -26.83 0.92 29.11
C ALA A 103 -28.33 0.72 29.37
N THR A 104 -29.09 0.29 28.37
CA THR A 104 -30.53 0.03 28.50
C THR A 104 -30.83 -1.07 29.49
N VAL A 105 -30.09 -2.19 29.45
CA VAL A 105 -30.25 -3.31 30.40
C VAL A 105 -29.95 -2.83 31.82
N THR A 106 -28.85 -2.10 32.00
CA THR A 106 -28.44 -1.55 33.31
C THR A 106 -29.48 -0.58 33.85
N GLN A 107 -30.00 0.32 33.03
CA GLN A 107 -31.03 1.28 33.43
C GLN A 107 -32.35 0.58 33.79
N ARG A 108 -32.76 -0.45 33.03
CA ARG A 108 -33.95 -1.25 33.36
C ARG A 108 -33.77 -1.97 34.69
N PHE A 109 -32.60 -2.56 34.94
CA PHE A 109 -32.29 -3.22 36.20
C PHE A 109 -32.31 -2.24 37.38
N ALA A 110 -31.66 -1.08 37.23
CA ALA A 110 -31.68 -0.01 38.22
C ALA A 110 -33.11 0.50 38.48
N GLY A 111 -33.93 0.64 37.43
CA GLY A 111 -35.34 1.02 37.54
C GLY A 111 -36.17 -0.01 38.31
N SER A 112 -35.94 -1.30 38.09
CA SER A 112 -36.56 -2.38 38.85
C SER A 112 -36.16 -2.36 40.33
N LEU A 113 -34.86 -2.20 40.62
CA LEU A 113 -34.36 -2.07 42.00
C LEU A 113 -34.92 -0.83 42.69
N ARG A 114 -35.06 0.30 41.97
CA ARG A 114 -35.64 1.53 42.51
C ARG A 114 -37.06 1.33 43.00
N ARG A 115 -37.86 0.45 42.37
CA ARG A 115 -39.23 0.14 42.82
C ARG A 115 -39.29 -0.61 44.15
N ILE A 116 -38.22 -1.31 44.54
CA ILE A 116 -38.14 -1.97 45.85
C ILE A 116 -38.03 -0.93 46.97
N GLN A 117 -37.49 0.26 46.67
CA GLN A 117 -37.47 1.39 47.60
C GLN A 117 -38.86 2.05 47.65
N THR A 118 -39.68 1.62 48.60
CA THR A 118 -41.07 2.10 48.76
C THR A 118 -41.18 3.45 49.47
N GLY A 119 -40.11 3.97 50.07
CA GLY A 119 -40.10 5.23 50.82
C GLY A 119 -40.79 5.16 52.20
N TYR A 120 -41.46 4.07 52.54
CA TYR A 120 -42.10 3.88 53.84
C TYR A 120 -41.12 3.35 54.89
N VAL A 121 -40.77 4.19 55.87
CA VAL A 121 -39.83 3.87 56.97
C VAL A 121 -40.19 2.57 57.69
N ARG A 122 -41.49 2.25 57.82
CA ARG A 122 -41.98 1.00 58.44
C ARG A 122 -41.47 -0.27 57.72
N ASN A 123 -41.40 -0.26 56.40
CA ASN A 123 -40.91 -1.41 55.62
C ASN A 123 -39.40 -1.61 55.82
N TYR A 124 -38.65 -0.54 56.05
CA TYR A 124 -37.22 -0.63 56.39
C TYR A 124 -37.00 -1.20 57.80
N ALA A 125 -37.83 -0.81 58.78
CA ALA A 125 -37.74 -1.38 60.13
C ALA A 125 -37.99 -2.90 60.13
N LEU A 126 -38.97 -3.37 59.37
CA LEU A 126 -39.25 -4.80 59.20
C LEU A 126 -38.09 -5.55 58.54
N SER A 127 -37.49 -5.00 57.46
CA SER A 127 -36.38 -5.65 56.78
C SER A 127 -35.09 -5.68 57.61
N VAL A 128 -34.80 -4.64 58.39
CA VAL A 128 -33.69 -4.63 59.36
C VAL A 128 -33.90 -5.67 60.45
N PHE A 129 -35.11 -5.75 61.02
CA PHE A 129 -35.44 -6.77 62.02
C PHE A 129 -35.27 -8.20 61.47
N LEU A 130 -35.78 -8.46 60.26
CA LEU A 130 -35.60 -9.74 59.56
C LEU A 130 -34.12 -10.07 59.34
N GLY A 131 -33.33 -9.09 58.89
CA GLY A 131 -31.89 -9.23 58.74
C GLY A 131 -31.19 -9.60 60.04
N LEU A 132 -31.55 -8.95 61.15
CA LEU A 132 -31.01 -9.25 62.48
C LEU A 132 -31.33 -10.69 62.90
N VAL A 133 -32.59 -11.13 62.74
CA VAL A 133 -33.02 -12.50 63.08
C VAL A 133 -32.27 -13.54 62.26
N LEU A 134 -32.10 -13.32 60.95
CA LEU A 134 -31.37 -14.24 60.08
C LEU A 134 -29.89 -14.36 60.47
N ILE A 135 -29.24 -13.23 60.78
CA ILE A 135 -27.84 -13.22 61.23
C ILE A 135 -27.71 -13.98 62.56
N LEU A 136 -28.59 -13.72 63.53
CA LEU A 136 -28.57 -14.41 64.83
C LEU A 136 -28.85 -15.90 64.68
N ALA A 137 -29.80 -16.29 63.84
CA ALA A 137 -30.07 -17.69 63.53
C ALA A 137 -28.85 -18.36 62.89
N TYR A 138 -28.23 -17.73 61.88
CA TYR A 138 -27.02 -18.26 61.26
C TYR A 138 -25.88 -18.44 62.26
N LEU A 139 -25.68 -17.47 63.16
CA LEU A 139 -24.66 -17.57 64.22
C LEU A 139 -24.99 -18.65 65.26
N PHE A 140 -26.26 -18.91 65.54
CA PHE A 140 -26.69 -19.94 66.47
C PHE A 140 -26.57 -21.36 65.90
N PHE A 141 -26.79 -21.52 64.59
CA PHE A 141 -26.68 -22.81 63.88
C PHE A 141 -25.27 -23.10 63.34
N ARG A 142 -24.35 -22.13 63.39
CA ARG A 142 -22.94 -22.27 63.03
C ARG A 142 -22.12 -22.74 64.23
#